data_AF-A0A933DP57-F1
#
_entry.id   AF-A0A933DP57-F1
#
_cell.length_a   1.000
_cell.length_b   1.000
_cell.length_c   1.000
_cell.angle_alpha   90.00
_cell.angle_beta   90.00
_cell.angle_gamma   90.00
#
_symmetry.space_group_name_H-M   'P 1'
#
loop_
_entity.id
_entity.type
_entity.pdbx_description
1 polymer ?
#
loop_
_entity_poly.entity_id
_entity_poly.type
_entity_poly.pdbx_seq_one_letter_code
_entity_poly.pdbx_strand_id
1 'polypeptide(L)'
;MGLRSKHYCILNKQYTKEEYEALLPKVTAQMNAVPFVDKKGRTYKYGEFFPIELSPFAYNETIAQEYFPLTKNEAREGQYNWKEPEGRNYQVTKMSKDLPDTIQAVGESILKEVIGCDHGGSCNEQCTTAFRIVPEELNFYKNLNLPLPRLCPNCRHYSRVRQRTPMKLWHRSCMCNGIKSESNVYQNTIVHFHKEGHCPNEFETSYAPDRKEIVYCEQCYNAEVV
;
A
#
# COMPACT_ATOMS: atom_id res chain seq x y z
N MET A 1 -14.33 -9.73 -22.76
CA MET A 1 -14.73 -8.38 -23.24
C MET A 1 -14.34 -8.25 -24.71
N GLY A 2 -15.28 -7.84 -25.57
CA GLY A 2 -15.28 -8.14 -27.01
C GLY A 2 -15.29 -6.93 -27.96
N LEU A 3 -14.67 -5.82 -27.58
CA LEU A 3 -14.53 -4.64 -28.45
C LEU A 3 -13.07 -4.54 -28.95
N ARG A 4 -12.71 -5.30 -29.98
CA ARG A 4 -11.42 -5.15 -30.69
C ARG A 4 -11.61 -4.29 -31.93
N SER A 5 -10.81 -3.24 -32.08
CA SER A 5 -10.79 -2.33 -33.24
C SER A 5 -12.14 -1.68 -33.59
N LYS A 6 -13.04 -1.52 -32.61
CA LYS A 6 -14.31 -0.81 -32.77
C LYS A 6 -14.17 0.64 -32.34
N HIS A 7 -14.88 1.53 -33.01
CA HIS A 7 -14.94 2.97 -32.71
C HIS A 7 -16.37 3.37 -32.34
N TYR A 8 -16.55 4.52 -31.70
CA TYR A 8 -17.89 5.07 -31.39
C TYR A 8 -18.78 4.10 -30.60
N CYS A 9 -18.25 3.58 -29.49
CA CYS A 9 -18.95 2.62 -28.64
C CYS A 9 -19.44 3.26 -27.35
N ILE A 10 -20.68 2.94 -26.95
CA ILE A 10 -21.21 3.21 -25.62
C ILE A 10 -21.48 1.85 -24.96
N LEU A 11 -20.87 1.61 -23.79
CA LEU A 11 -20.83 0.30 -23.14
C LEU A 11 -20.30 -0.79 -24.12
N ASN A 12 -21.05 -1.87 -24.32
CA ASN A 12 -20.69 -2.98 -25.22
C ASN A 12 -21.34 -2.87 -26.62
N LYS A 13 -21.93 -1.71 -26.97
CA LYS A 13 -22.61 -1.49 -28.26
C LYS A 13 -21.86 -0.46 -29.11
N GLN A 14 -21.72 -0.76 -30.40
CA GLN A 14 -21.12 0.13 -31.39
C GLN A 14 -22.21 0.89 -32.14
N TYR A 15 -21.99 2.18 -32.34
CA TYR A 15 -22.89 3.09 -33.05
C TYR A 15 -22.20 3.66 -34.29
N THR A 16 -22.95 4.29 -35.18
CA THR A 16 -22.33 5.16 -36.19
C THR A 16 -21.74 6.40 -35.50
N LYS A 17 -20.86 7.13 -36.21
CA LYS A 17 -20.25 8.35 -35.67
C LYS A 17 -21.31 9.38 -35.32
N GLU A 18 -22.28 9.57 -36.22
CA GLU A 18 -23.34 10.56 -36.10
C GLU A 18 -24.28 10.22 -34.93
N GLU A 19 -24.63 8.94 -34.76
CA GLU A 19 -25.43 8.47 -33.63
C GLU A 19 -24.71 8.65 -32.29
N TYR A 20 -23.42 8.31 -32.25
CA TYR A 20 -22.60 8.48 -31.06
C TYR A 20 -22.49 9.95 -30.65
N GLU A 21 -22.18 10.83 -31.60
CA GLU A 21 -22.07 12.28 -31.38
C GLU A 21 -23.40 12.90 -30.95
N ALA A 22 -24.54 12.34 -31.40
CA ALA A 22 -25.87 12.76 -30.95
C ALA A 22 -26.28 12.20 -29.58
N LEU A 23 -25.81 10.99 -29.22
CA LEU A 23 -26.15 10.33 -27.95
C LEU A 23 -25.28 10.82 -26.79
N LEU A 24 -24.00 11.10 -27.02
CA LEU A 24 -23.06 11.48 -25.98
C LEU A 24 -23.54 12.69 -25.15
N PRO A 25 -24.00 13.81 -25.74
CA PRO A 25 -24.49 14.96 -24.97
C PRO A 25 -25.73 14.61 -24.15
N LYS A 26 -26.62 13.74 -24.66
CA LYS A 26 -27.82 13.30 -23.95
C LYS A 26 -27.48 12.50 -22.70
N VAL A 27 -26.53 11.56 -22.82
CA VAL A 27 -26.04 10.76 -21.69
C VAL A 27 -25.36 11.64 -20.65
N THR A 28 -24.46 12.53 -21.08
CA THR A 28 -23.78 13.47 -20.17
C THR A 28 -24.77 14.40 -19.45
N ALA A 29 -25.74 14.97 -20.18
CA ALA A 29 -26.77 15.82 -19.59
C ALA A 29 -27.63 15.04 -18.58
N GLN A 30 -28.05 13.82 -18.92
CA GLN A 30 -28.83 12.97 -18.02
C GLN A 30 -28.04 12.62 -16.75
N MET A 31 -26.78 12.19 -16.88
CA MET A 31 -25.93 11.85 -15.73
C MET A 31 -25.65 13.06 -14.83
N ASN A 32 -25.61 14.27 -15.38
CA ASN A 32 -25.46 15.50 -14.59
C ASN A 32 -26.78 15.96 -13.95
N ALA A 33 -27.92 15.73 -14.60
CA ALA A 33 -29.23 16.10 -14.10
C ALA A 33 -29.75 15.14 -13.02
N VAL A 34 -29.43 13.84 -13.15
CA VAL A 34 -29.81 12.78 -12.21
C VAL A 34 -28.56 12.05 -11.73
N PRO A 35 -27.69 12.72 -10.95
CA PRO A 35 -26.48 12.10 -10.46
C PRO A 35 -26.81 11.01 -9.44
N PHE A 36 -25.95 10.01 -9.37
CA PHE A 36 -26.04 9.02 -8.32
C PHE A 36 -25.62 9.65 -6.99
N VAL A 37 -26.40 9.44 -5.94
CA VAL A 37 -26.08 9.91 -4.59
C VAL A 37 -25.96 8.69 -3.69
N ASP A 38 -24.81 8.51 -3.07
CA ASP A 38 -24.59 7.38 -2.18
C ASP A 38 -25.24 7.59 -0.80
N LYS A 39 -25.13 6.57 0.06
CA LYS A 39 -25.63 6.59 1.44
C LYS A 39 -25.02 7.68 2.34
N LYS A 40 -23.93 8.33 1.92
CA LYS A 40 -23.26 9.43 2.64
C LYS A 40 -23.58 10.80 2.04
N GLY A 41 -24.42 10.85 0.99
CA GLY A 41 -24.76 12.10 0.30
C GLY A 41 -23.72 12.56 -0.72
N ARG A 42 -22.70 11.74 -1.03
CA ARG A 42 -21.72 12.06 -2.07
C ARG A 42 -22.38 11.94 -3.43
N THR A 43 -22.20 12.95 -4.26
CA THR A 43 -22.83 13.06 -5.59
C THR A 43 -21.83 12.65 -6.67
N TYR A 44 -22.21 11.69 -7.50
CA TYR A 44 -21.39 11.14 -8.58
C TYR A 44 -21.99 11.53 -9.93
N LYS A 45 -21.26 12.39 -10.66
CA LYS A 45 -21.65 12.95 -11.95
C LYS A 45 -20.91 12.27 -13.11
N TYR A 46 -21.18 12.73 -14.33
CA TYR A 46 -20.44 12.26 -15.50
C TYR A 46 -18.94 12.51 -15.33
N GLY A 47 -18.13 11.46 -15.51
CA GLY A 47 -16.67 11.52 -15.38
C GLY A 47 -16.14 11.21 -13.97
N GLU A 48 -17.01 11.13 -12.96
CA GLU A 48 -16.63 10.67 -11.62
C GLU A 48 -16.44 9.15 -11.59
N PHE A 49 -15.69 8.68 -10.59
CA PHE A 49 -15.53 7.25 -10.33
C PHE A 49 -16.85 6.62 -9.89
N PHE A 50 -16.98 5.29 -10.06
CA PHE A 50 -18.12 4.58 -9.52
C PHE A 50 -18.16 4.68 -7.99
N PRO A 51 -19.35 4.82 -7.39
CA PRO A 51 -19.53 4.75 -5.94
C PRO A 51 -18.92 3.48 -5.37
N ILE A 52 -18.24 3.60 -4.23
CA ILE A 52 -17.59 2.47 -3.57
C ILE A 52 -18.57 1.38 -3.13
N GLU A 53 -19.83 1.73 -2.89
CA GLU A 53 -20.87 0.76 -2.54
C GLU A 53 -21.25 -0.18 -3.68
N LEU A 54 -20.89 0.16 -4.92
CA LEU A 54 -21.03 -0.71 -6.09
C LEU A 54 -19.80 -1.63 -6.28
N SER A 55 -18.76 -1.49 -5.45
CA SER A 55 -17.59 -2.36 -5.52
C SER A 55 -17.98 -3.81 -5.16
N PRO A 56 -17.62 -4.80 -6.00
CA PRO A 56 -17.83 -6.20 -5.68
C PRO A 56 -16.86 -6.70 -4.59
N PHE A 57 -15.82 -5.92 -4.25
CA PHE A 57 -14.81 -6.26 -3.25
C PHE A 57 -14.95 -5.39 -2.00
N ALA A 58 -14.70 -5.99 -0.85
CA ALA A 58 -14.60 -5.26 0.41
C ALA A 58 -13.30 -4.46 0.49
N TYR A 59 -13.30 -3.36 1.24
CA TYR A 59 -12.16 -2.44 1.36
C TYR A 59 -10.87 -3.16 1.73
N ASN A 60 -10.94 -4.02 2.75
CA ASN A 60 -9.80 -4.75 3.29
C ASN A 60 -9.23 -5.81 2.34
N GLU A 61 -9.90 -6.15 1.24
CA GLU A 61 -9.41 -7.05 0.19
C GLU A 61 -8.80 -6.31 -1.00
N THR A 62 -8.90 -4.98 -1.03
CA THR A 62 -8.38 -4.18 -2.13
C THR A 62 -7.02 -3.60 -1.80
N ILE A 63 -6.34 -3.12 -2.84
CA ILE A 63 -5.08 -2.37 -2.72
C ILE A 63 -5.22 -1.09 -1.86
N ALA A 64 -6.45 -0.60 -1.65
CA ALA A 64 -6.68 0.54 -0.77
C ALA A 64 -6.22 0.23 0.67
N GLN A 65 -6.43 -1.00 1.17
CA GLN A 65 -5.99 -1.41 2.50
C GLN A 65 -4.46 -1.48 2.62
N GLU A 66 -3.75 -1.76 1.54
CA GLU A 66 -2.28 -1.78 1.52
C GLU A 66 -1.68 -0.38 1.66
N TYR A 67 -2.27 0.60 0.99
CA TYR A 67 -1.75 1.98 0.95
C TYR A 67 -2.37 2.90 2.00
N PHE A 68 -3.63 2.67 2.34
CA PHE A 68 -4.43 3.48 3.25
C PHE A 68 -5.11 2.53 4.26
N PRO A 69 -4.33 1.87 5.13
CA PRO A 69 -4.88 0.87 6.04
C PRO A 69 -5.91 1.49 6.96
N LEU A 70 -7.15 0.99 6.89
CA LEU A 70 -8.22 1.35 7.81
C LEU A 70 -8.46 0.22 8.78
N THR A 71 -8.81 0.57 10.02
CA THR A 71 -9.42 -0.36 10.95
C THR A 71 -10.86 -0.67 10.52
N LYS A 72 -11.38 -1.79 11.02
CA LYS A 72 -12.78 -2.18 10.80
C LYS A 72 -13.78 -1.10 11.24
N ASN A 73 -13.48 -0.36 12.30
CA ASN A 73 -14.36 0.70 12.80
C ASN A 73 -14.32 1.92 11.87
N GLU A 74 -13.13 2.37 11.48
CA GLU A 74 -12.99 3.47 10.50
C GLU A 74 -13.63 3.11 9.16
N ALA A 75 -13.52 1.85 8.72
CA ALA A 75 -14.17 1.40 7.49
C ALA A 75 -15.70 1.46 7.59
N ARG A 76 -16.27 1.10 8.74
CA ARG A 76 -17.71 1.20 9.01
C ARG A 76 -18.19 2.66 9.04
N GLU A 77 -17.45 3.55 9.69
CA GLU A 77 -17.71 5.00 9.69
C GLU A 77 -17.62 5.59 8.26
N GLY A 78 -16.70 5.06 7.46
CA GLY A 78 -16.56 5.34 6.03
C GLY A 78 -17.66 4.75 5.15
N GLN A 79 -18.54 3.90 5.70
CA GLN A 79 -19.54 3.09 4.99
C GLN A 79 -18.92 2.19 3.90
N TYR A 80 -17.71 1.71 4.15
CA TYR A 80 -17.04 0.75 3.27
C TYR A 80 -17.43 -0.68 3.63
N ASN A 81 -17.61 -1.51 2.61
CA ASN A 81 -17.80 -2.95 2.81
C ASN A 81 -16.53 -3.54 3.46
N TRP A 82 -16.70 -4.40 4.45
CA TRP A 82 -15.61 -5.06 5.16
C TRP A 82 -15.84 -6.57 5.15
N LYS A 83 -14.84 -7.34 4.72
CA LYS A 83 -14.91 -8.80 4.73
C LYS A 83 -14.40 -9.33 6.06
N GLU A 84 -15.24 -10.11 6.73
CA GLU A 84 -14.84 -10.83 7.94
C GLU A 84 -13.88 -11.98 7.60
N PRO A 85 -12.91 -12.27 8.47
CA PRO A 85 -12.05 -13.44 8.30
C PRO A 85 -12.89 -14.72 8.28
N GLU A 86 -12.69 -15.55 7.27
CA GLU A 86 -13.30 -16.87 7.21
C GLU A 86 -12.67 -17.80 8.27
N GLY A 87 -13.51 -18.58 8.96
CA GLY A 87 -13.04 -19.61 9.89
C GLY A 87 -12.26 -20.68 9.14
N ARG A 88 -11.08 -21.04 9.66
CA ARG A 88 -10.18 -22.00 8.99
C ARG A 88 -10.02 -23.24 9.85
N ASN A 89 -10.12 -24.41 9.21
CA ASN A 89 -10.08 -25.72 9.86
C ASN A 89 -8.70 -26.38 9.73
N TYR A 90 -7.64 -25.73 10.21
CA TYR A 90 -6.33 -26.39 10.35
C TYR A 90 -5.89 -26.44 11.81
N GLN A 91 -4.98 -27.37 12.07
CA GLN A 91 -4.27 -27.46 13.34
C GLN A 91 -2.82 -27.06 13.10
N VAL A 92 -2.35 -26.07 13.85
CA VAL A 92 -0.94 -25.68 13.84
C VAL A 92 -0.14 -26.79 14.52
N THR A 93 0.80 -27.38 13.79
CA THR A 93 1.66 -28.44 14.30
C THR A 93 2.99 -27.91 14.81
N LYS A 94 3.42 -26.74 14.31
CA LYS A 94 4.65 -26.07 14.74
C LYS A 94 4.44 -24.57 14.88
N MET A 95 4.83 -23.99 16.01
CA MET A 95 4.77 -22.54 16.18
C MET A 95 5.97 -21.86 15.52
N SER A 96 5.77 -20.64 15.03
CA SER A 96 6.86 -19.87 14.41
C SER A 96 8.04 -19.71 15.33
N LYS A 97 7.88 -19.53 16.65
CA LYS A 97 8.98 -19.44 17.62
C LYS A 97 9.87 -20.70 17.70
N ASP A 98 9.34 -21.87 17.37
CA ASP A 98 10.05 -23.16 17.47
C ASP A 98 10.81 -23.51 16.19
N LEU A 99 10.80 -22.62 15.18
CA LEU A 99 11.65 -22.78 14.00
C LEU A 99 13.12 -22.48 14.37
N PRO A 100 14.09 -23.18 13.76
CA PRO A 100 15.49 -22.83 13.90
C PRO A 100 15.81 -21.46 13.29
N ASP A 101 16.78 -20.76 13.85
CA ASP A 101 17.26 -19.47 13.31
C ASP A 101 18.18 -19.63 12.09
N THR A 102 18.65 -20.84 11.81
CA THR A 102 19.52 -21.15 10.67
C THR A 102 18.89 -22.23 9.79
N ILE A 103 19.02 -22.06 8.47
CA ILE A 103 18.40 -22.97 7.51
C ILE A 103 19.07 -24.35 7.49
N GLN A 104 20.32 -24.45 7.91
CA GLN A 104 21.07 -25.72 8.01
C GLN A 104 20.45 -26.67 9.03
N ALA A 105 19.84 -26.13 10.10
CA ALA A 105 19.16 -26.92 11.11
C ALA A 105 17.75 -27.39 10.69
N VAL A 106 17.28 -26.97 9.51
CA VAL A 106 15.95 -27.31 9.00
C VAL A 106 16.02 -28.56 8.12
N GLY A 107 15.48 -29.66 8.66
CA GLY A 107 15.24 -30.90 7.92
C GLY A 107 14.00 -30.85 7.00
N GLU A 108 13.86 -31.85 6.14
CA GLU A 108 12.71 -31.97 5.22
C GLU A 108 11.37 -32.25 5.91
N SER A 109 11.39 -32.65 7.20
CA SER A 109 10.17 -32.85 7.99
C SER A 109 9.27 -31.61 8.01
N ILE A 110 9.85 -30.41 7.86
CA ILE A 110 9.12 -29.14 7.82
C ILE A 110 8.05 -29.08 6.73
N LEU A 111 8.20 -29.83 5.63
CA LEU A 111 7.24 -29.86 4.52
C LEU A 111 5.88 -30.48 4.93
N LYS A 112 5.88 -31.28 5.99
CA LYS A 112 4.66 -31.89 6.55
C LYS A 112 4.01 -31.02 7.63
N GLU A 113 4.73 -30.04 8.15
CA GLU A 113 4.28 -29.19 9.24
C GLU A 113 3.36 -28.06 8.75
N VAL A 114 2.44 -27.64 9.62
CA VAL A 114 1.65 -26.42 9.50
C VAL A 114 2.21 -25.41 10.48
N ILE A 115 2.86 -24.38 9.95
CA ILE A 115 3.55 -23.36 10.73
C ILE A 115 2.55 -22.26 11.09
N GLY A 116 2.38 -22.00 12.38
CA GLY A 116 1.57 -20.88 12.88
C GLY A 116 2.30 -19.55 12.65
N CYS A 117 1.61 -18.57 12.06
CA CYS A 117 2.12 -17.20 11.88
C CYS A 117 2.30 -16.52 13.24
N ASP A 118 3.43 -15.84 13.43
CA ASP A 118 3.74 -15.16 14.69
C ASP A 118 2.71 -14.08 15.09
N HIS A 119 2.13 -13.37 14.12
CA HIS A 119 1.05 -12.40 14.40
C HIS A 119 -0.25 -13.04 14.92
N GLY A 120 -0.48 -14.33 14.68
CA GLY A 120 -1.66 -15.06 15.19
C GLY A 120 -3.03 -14.50 14.78
N GLY A 121 -3.10 -13.66 13.75
CA GLY A 121 -4.36 -13.01 13.33
C GLY A 121 -4.69 -11.70 14.04
N SER A 122 -3.82 -11.20 14.91
CA SER A 122 -4.03 -9.92 15.62
C SER A 122 -3.74 -8.68 14.77
N CYS A 123 -3.08 -8.84 13.62
CA CYS A 123 -2.69 -7.73 12.75
C CYS A 123 -3.73 -7.41 11.67
N ASN A 124 -3.76 -6.15 11.22
CA ASN A 124 -4.70 -5.64 10.21
C ASN A 124 -4.24 -5.88 8.75
N GLU A 125 -3.72 -7.09 8.47
CA GLU A 125 -2.94 -7.42 7.26
C GLU A 125 -3.44 -8.69 6.57
N GLN A 126 -4.72 -9.00 6.72
CA GLN A 126 -5.32 -10.24 6.20
C GLN A 126 -4.50 -11.50 6.56
N CYS A 127 -4.08 -11.60 7.82
CA CYS A 127 -3.24 -12.69 8.29
C CYS A 127 -3.87 -14.05 7.98
N THR A 128 -3.09 -14.97 7.40
CA THR A 128 -3.57 -16.35 7.20
C THR A 128 -3.52 -17.18 8.49
N THR A 129 -2.86 -16.66 9.52
CA THR A 129 -2.56 -17.26 10.85
C THR A 129 -1.79 -18.57 10.84
N ALA A 130 -1.77 -19.31 9.73
CA ALA A 130 -0.89 -20.44 9.48
C ALA A 130 -0.47 -20.49 8.00
N PHE A 131 0.64 -21.18 7.72
CA PHE A 131 1.16 -21.43 6.38
C PHE A 131 1.99 -22.72 6.35
N ARG A 132 2.29 -23.21 5.13
CA ARG A 132 3.16 -24.36 4.89
C ARG A 132 4.28 -23.95 3.96
N ILE A 133 5.39 -24.69 4.02
CA ILE A 133 6.52 -24.53 3.10
C ILE A 133 6.45 -25.63 2.06
N VAL A 134 6.58 -25.28 0.78
CA VAL A 134 6.68 -26.26 -0.31
C VAL A 134 8.15 -26.61 -0.63
N PRO A 135 8.43 -27.75 -1.29
CA PRO A 135 9.81 -28.18 -1.55
C PRO A 135 10.66 -27.13 -2.28
N GLU A 136 10.07 -26.43 -3.24
CA GLU A 136 10.73 -25.38 -4.03
C GLU A 136 11.12 -24.18 -3.16
N GLU A 137 10.25 -23.79 -2.21
CA GLU A 137 10.55 -22.74 -1.24
C GLU A 137 11.66 -23.17 -0.28
N LEU A 138 11.63 -24.41 0.23
CA LEU A 138 12.68 -24.92 1.11
C LEU A 138 14.05 -24.93 0.41
N ASN A 139 14.09 -25.36 -0.84
CA ASN A 139 15.31 -25.33 -1.65
C ASN A 139 15.80 -23.89 -1.89
N PHE A 140 14.88 -22.96 -2.16
CA PHE A 140 15.21 -21.54 -2.29
C PHE A 140 15.86 -20.98 -1.01
N TYR A 141 15.28 -21.23 0.16
CA TYR A 141 15.85 -20.78 1.44
C TYR A 141 17.23 -21.40 1.71
N LYS A 142 17.42 -22.70 1.40
CA LYS A 142 18.71 -23.38 1.57
C LYS A 142 19.79 -22.80 0.66
N ASN A 143 19.49 -22.61 -0.62
CA ASN A 143 20.45 -22.10 -1.61
C ASN A 143 20.91 -20.68 -1.30
N LEU A 144 20.01 -19.84 -0.77
CA LEU A 144 20.33 -18.46 -0.40
C LEU A 144 20.83 -18.31 1.04
N ASN A 145 20.95 -19.42 1.79
CA ASN A 145 21.32 -19.42 3.20
C ASN A 145 20.42 -18.49 4.06
N LEU A 146 19.10 -18.55 3.83
CA LEU A 146 18.11 -17.71 4.49
C LEU A 146 17.26 -18.52 5.49
N PRO A 147 16.98 -18.00 6.70
CA PRO A 147 16.09 -18.66 7.64
C PRO A 147 14.67 -18.76 7.09
N LEU A 148 13.91 -19.73 7.61
CA LEU A 148 12.49 -19.83 7.28
C LEU A 148 11.71 -18.62 7.83
N PRO A 149 10.66 -18.18 7.11
CA PRO A 149 9.84 -17.07 7.56
C PRO A 149 9.09 -17.42 8.85
N ARG A 150 9.01 -16.45 9.77
CA ARG A 150 8.16 -16.51 10.98
C ARG A 150 6.75 -15.94 10.74
N LEU A 151 6.58 -15.22 9.64
CA LEU A 151 5.33 -14.56 9.27
C LEU A 151 4.73 -15.21 8.03
N CYS A 152 3.41 -15.26 7.97
CA CYS A 152 2.69 -15.75 6.80
C CYS A 152 2.93 -14.87 5.56
N PRO A 153 2.64 -15.38 4.35
CA PRO A 153 2.85 -14.63 3.11
C PRO A 153 2.23 -13.23 3.10
N ASN A 154 0.99 -13.08 3.60
CA ASN A 154 0.30 -11.79 3.67
C ASN A 154 1.00 -10.82 4.63
N CYS A 155 1.30 -11.23 5.85
CA CYS A 155 2.02 -10.38 6.81
C CYS A 155 3.40 -9.95 6.29
N ARG A 156 4.13 -10.86 5.61
CA ARG A 156 5.40 -10.50 4.96
C ARG A 156 5.19 -9.49 3.82
N HIS A 157 4.14 -9.67 3.03
CA HIS A 157 3.78 -8.74 1.97
C HIS A 157 3.51 -7.35 2.54
N TYR A 158 2.64 -7.22 3.56
CA TYR A 158 2.33 -5.93 4.18
C TYR A 158 3.54 -5.30 4.86
N SER A 159 4.40 -6.08 5.52
CA SER A 159 5.65 -5.57 6.10
C SER A 159 6.60 -5.02 5.03
N ARG A 160 6.66 -5.64 3.84
CA ARG A 160 7.42 -5.11 2.71
C ARG A 160 6.76 -3.84 2.13
N VAL A 161 5.44 -3.80 2.01
CA VAL A 161 4.71 -2.61 1.53
C VAL A 161 4.96 -1.41 2.44
N ARG A 162 5.00 -1.60 3.76
CA ARG A 162 5.30 -0.53 4.74
C ARG A 162 6.69 0.07 4.63
N GLN A 163 7.64 -0.60 3.97
CA GLN A 163 8.96 -0.02 3.69
C GLN A 163 8.92 0.95 2.51
N ARG A 164 7.83 0.96 1.72
CA ARG A 164 7.64 1.93 0.64
C ARG A 164 7.27 3.29 1.22
N THR A 165 7.68 4.33 0.51
CA THR A 165 7.25 5.68 0.81
C THR A 165 5.74 5.81 0.56
N PRO A 166 5.01 6.51 1.46
CA PRO A 166 3.57 6.64 1.34
C PRO A 166 3.19 7.49 0.11
N MET A 167 1.98 7.25 -0.41
CA MET A 167 1.40 8.06 -1.49
C MET A 167 0.79 9.36 -0.95
N LYS A 168 1.57 10.07 -0.14
CA LYS A 168 1.23 11.38 0.42
C LYS A 168 2.49 12.23 0.38
N LEU A 169 2.35 13.45 -0.09
CA LEU A 169 3.40 14.46 -0.02
C LEU A 169 3.06 15.44 1.08
N TRP A 170 4.09 15.88 1.77
CA TRP A 170 4.04 16.93 2.77
C TRP A 170 4.98 18.05 2.33
N HIS A 171 4.46 19.26 2.44
CA HIS A 171 5.26 20.46 2.32
C HIS A 171 6.23 20.56 3.49
N ARG A 172 7.53 20.69 3.21
CA ARG A 172 8.60 20.79 4.22
C ARG A 172 9.68 21.77 3.81
N SER A 173 10.38 22.31 4.80
CA SER A 173 11.62 23.07 4.64
C SER A 173 12.84 22.16 4.79
N CYS A 174 13.97 22.58 4.22
CA CYS A 174 15.25 21.90 4.37
C CYS A 174 15.75 21.96 5.82
N MET A 175 16.04 20.79 6.40
CA MET A 175 16.41 20.65 7.82
C MET A 175 17.92 20.77 8.08
N CYS A 176 18.72 21.27 7.12
CA CYS A 176 20.18 21.32 7.30
C CYS A 176 20.64 22.39 8.28
N ASN A 177 19.91 23.50 8.41
CA ASN A 177 20.12 24.57 9.37
C ASN A 177 21.60 25.05 9.53
N GLY A 178 22.35 25.06 8.42
CA GLY A 178 23.69 25.64 8.33
C GLY A 178 24.79 24.74 8.91
N ILE A 179 25.04 24.81 10.22
CA ILE A 179 26.15 24.08 10.89
C ILE A 179 25.69 22.71 11.39
N LYS A 180 24.46 22.62 11.90
CA LYS A 180 23.86 21.39 12.41
C LYS A 180 22.46 21.30 11.89
N SER A 181 22.03 20.08 11.60
CA SER A 181 20.63 19.77 11.32
C SER A 181 19.69 20.41 12.35
N GLU A 182 18.47 20.73 11.94
CA GLU A 182 17.44 21.36 12.78
C GLU A 182 17.15 20.56 14.05
N SER A 183 17.26 19.23 13.98
CA SER A 183 17.09 18.33 15.13
C SER A 183 18.32 18.24 16.05
N ASN A 184 19.43 18.92 15.70
CA ASN A 184 20.73 18.86 16.38
C ASN A 184 21.36 17.45 16.45
N VAL A 185 20.85 16.48 15.68
CA VAL A 185 21.34 15.09 15.68
C VAL A 185 22.56 14.91 14.79
N TYR A 186 22.59 15.61 13.65
CA TYR A 186 23.68 15.55 12.68
C TYR A 186 24.40 16.91 12.56
N GLN A 187 25.73 16.87 12.51
CA GLN A 187 26.58 18.03 12.25
C GLN A 187 27.00 18.01 10.79
N ASN A 188 26.70 19.10 10.08
CA ASN A 188 27.03 19.23 8.67
C ASN A 188 28.55 19.24 8.48
N THR A 189 29.00 18.52 7.47
CA THR A 189 30.43 18.38 7.18
C THR A 189 30.95 19.50 6.30
N ILE A 190 30.07 20.14 5.52
CA ILE A 190 30.40 21.21 4.60
C ILE A 190 29.51 22.43 4.83
N VAL A 191 30.06 23.60 4.54
CA VAL A 191 29.29 24.85 4.55
C VAL A 191 28.42 24.90 3.29
N HIS A 192 27.10 24.97 3.47
CA HIS A 192 26.13 25.03 2.37
C HIS A 192 26.07 26.45 1.76
N PHE A 193 25.35 26.62 0.64
CA PHE A 193 25.26 27.90 -0.08
C PHE A 193 24.70 29.07 0.77
N HIS A 194 23.96 28.76 1.83
CA HIS A 194 23.39 29.71 2.79
C HIS A 194 24.25 29.91 4.05
N LYS A 195 25.48 29.39 4.05
CA LYS A 195 26.45 29.52 5.15
C LYS A 195 25.87 29.00 6.47
N GLU A 196 25.90 29.83 7.51
CA GLU A 196 25.41 29.49 8.86
C GLU A 196 23.89 29.71 9.04
N GLY A 197 23.24 30.35 8.06
CA GLY A 197 21.80 30.63 8.13
C GLY A 197 20.94 29.39 7.86
N HIS A 198 19.65 29.48 8.21
CA HIS A 198 18.67 28.47 7.83
C HIS A 198 18.51 28.43 6.31
N CYS A 199 18.43 27.23 5.74
CA CYS A 199 18.21 27.06 4.32
C CYS A 199 16.80 27.57 3.94
N PRO A 200 16.67 28.47 2.95
CA PRO A 200 15.36 29.01 2.57
C PRO A 200 14.55 28.06 1.68
N ASN A 201 15.08 26.88 1.33
CA ASN A 201 14.45 26.01 0.37
C ASN A 201 13.33 25.17 0.99
N GLU A 202 12.18 25.16 0.33
CA GLU A 202 11.00 24.38 0.66
C GLU A 202 10.66 23.43 -0.50
N PHE A 203 10.09 22.28 -0.19
CA PHE A 203 9.80 21.24 -1.18
C PHE A 203 8.71 20.28 -0.69
N GLU A 204 8.15 19.53 -1.64
CA GLU A 204 7.23 18.44 -1.36
C GLU A 204 8.01 17.14 -1.17
N THR A 205 7.73 16.41 -0.10
CA THR A 205 8.41 15.16 0.21
C THR A 205 7.47 14.13 0.82
N SER A 206 7.78 12.85 0.66
CA SER A 206 7.03 11.73 1.25
C SER A 206 7.49 11.38 2.68
N TYR A 207 8.31 12.24 3.29
CA TYR A 207 8.73 12.11 4.69
C TYR A 207 7.88 13.01 5.59
N ALA A 208 6.94 12.39 6.30
CA ALA A 208 6.02 13.09 7.20
C ALA A 208 6.73 13.86 8.33
N PRO A 209 6.20 14.99 8.83
CA PRO A 209 6.84 15.81 9.88
C PRO A 209 7.17 15.09 11.19
N ASP A 210 6.40 14.05 11.54
CA ASP A 210 6.56 13.22 12.73
C ASP A 210 7.67 12.16 12.61
N ARG A 211 8.22 11.98 11.42
CA ARG A 211 9.37 11.11 11.17
C ARG A 211 10.66 11.69 11.76
N LYS A 212 11.53 10.81 12.26
CA LYS A 212 12.78 11.18 12.94
C LYS A 212 13.93 11.46 11.98
N GLU A 213 13.79 11.05 10.73
CA GLU A 213 14.76 11.24 9.67
C GLU A 213 14.95 12.74 9.36
N ILE A 214 16.20 13.11 9.08
CA ILE A 214 16.57 14.47 8.69
C ILE A 214 16.41 14.59 7.17
N VAL A 215 15.69 15.61 6.70
CA VAL A 215 15.38 15.78 5.28
C VAL A 215 16.06 17.05 4.75
N TYR A 216 17.05 16.84 3.88
CA TYR A 216 17.75 17.94 3.20
C TYR A 216 17.13 18.18 1.84
N CYS A 217 17.22 19.41 1.35
CA CYS A 217 16.97 19.66 -0.07
C CYS A 217 18.07 19.03 -0.92
N GLU A 218 17.78 18.83 -2.20
CA GLU A 218 18.71 18.23 -3.16
C GLU A 218 20.10 18.89 -3.14
N GLN A 219 20.16 20.23 -3.14
CA GLN A 219 21.44 20.95 -3.15
C GLN A 219 22.26 20.74 -1.87
N CYS A 220 21.64 20.78 -0.69
CA CYS A 220 22.35 20.58 0.58
C CYS A 220 22.75 19.11 0.77
N TYR A 221 21.89 18.17 0.34
CA TYR A 221 22.20 16.75 0.38
C TYR A 221 23.38 16.41 -0.53
N ASN A 222 23.36 16.89 -1.78
CA ASN A 222 24.44 16.66 -2.73
C ASN A 222 25.75 17.32 -2.29
N ALA A 223 25.73 18.40 -1.51
CA ALA A 223 26.95 18.96 -0.94
C ALA A 223 27.58 18.03 0.12
N GLU A 224 26.76 17.33 0.91
CA GLU A 224 27.20 16.47 2.02
C GLU A 224 27.65 15.07 1.61
N VAL A 225 27.12 14.52 0.51
CA VAL A 225 27.27 13.09 0.14
C VAL A 225 28.29 12.85 -0.98
N VAL A 226 29.02 13.88 -1.42
CA VAL A 226 30.07 13.78 -2.44
C VAL A 226 31.41 13.33 -1.86
#